data_AF-A0A2V9XF05-F1
#
_entry.id   AF-A0A2V9XF05-F1
#
_cell.length_a   1.000
_cell.length_b   1.000
_cell.length_c   1.000
_cell.angle_alpha   90.00
_cell.angle_beta   90.00
_cell.angle_gamma   90.00
#
_symmetry.space_group_name_H-M   'P 1'
#
loop_
_entity.id
_entity.type
_entity.pdbx_description
1 polymer ?
#
loop_
_entity_poly.entity_id
_entity_poly.type
_entity_poly.pdbx_seq_one_letter_code
_entity_poly.pdbx_strand_id
1 'polypeptide(L)'
;MLLQSFREETEECLQQMEQLLLALETRPEDGELVSSLFRAAHTIKGNASLLEFNALARFLHNVEDLMDLCRSNIVALSQEVISILLQAVDVLRQMAKRAVDGEESLLPEHEAMSARLAEMSGEFKASQTIGTQESPASSFADTSTSTAVTKGGVQNLRVDVGKLDRMLNLTVEFAIAQGRQRRILEEKL
;
A
#
# COMPACT_ATOMS: atom_id res chain seq x y z
N MET A 1 13.44 21.64 14.38
CA MET A 1 12.00 21.48 14.63
C MET A 1 11.40 20.39 13.75
N LEU A 2 11.35 20.55 12.42
CA LEU A 2 10.75 19.54 11.52
C LEU A 2 11.20 18.09 11.78
N LEU A 3 12.53 17.86 11.83
CA LEU A 3 13.11 16.54 12.14
C LEU A 3 12.79 16.01 13.56
N GLN A 4 12.49 16.89 14.52
CA GLN A 4 12.10 16.50 15.87
C GLN A 4 10.64 16.06 15.90
N SER A 5 9.75 16.85 15.28
CA SER A 5 8.33 16.51 15.08
C SER A 5 8.20 15.16 14.37
N PHE A 6 8.95 14.96 13.29
CA PHE A 6 9.00 13.68 12.58
C PHE A 6 9.43 12.52 13.48
N ARG A 7 10.46 12.70 14.32
CA ARG A 7 10.95 11.65 15.22
C ARG A 7 9.90 11.29 16.28
N GLU A 8 9.21 12.30 16.83
CA GLU A 8 8.15 12.14 17.84
C GLU A 8 6.90 11.47 17.23
N GLU A 9 6.36 12.03 16.16
CA GLU A 9 5.18 11.49 15.44
C GLU A 9 5.43 10.06 14.92
N THR A 10 6.64 9.76 14.43
CA THR A 10 6.99 8.42 13.94
C THR A 10 7.06 7.42 15.09
N GLU A 11 7.65 7.78 16.22
CA GLU A 11 7.72 6.88 17.39
C GLU A 11 6.32 6.64 17.99
N GLU A 12 5.45 7.66 18.05
CA GLU A 12 4.04 7.49 18.42
C GLU A 12 3.30 6.50 17.49
N CYS A 13 3.47 6.66 16.18
CA CYS A 13 2.89 5.73 15.20
C CYS A 13 3.45 4.32 15.33
N LEU A 14 4.76 4.14 15.56
CA LEU A 14 5.39 2.83 15.74
C LEU A 14 4.92 2.14 17.02
N GLN A 15 4.78 2.86 18.13
CA GLN A 15 4.19 2.34 19.36
C GLN A 15 2.73 1.94 19.17
N GLN A 16 1.96 2.73 18.41
CA GLN A 16 0.58 2.37 18.04
C GLN A 16 0.55 1.09 17.19
N MET A 17 1.45 0.95 16.20
CA MET A 17 1.55 -0.26 15.38
C MET A 17 1.86 -1.50 16.22
N GLU A 18 2.81 -1.40 17.15
CA GLU A 18 3.20 -2.49 18.05
C GLU A 18 2.02 -2.94 18.93
N GLN A 19 1.28 -2.00 19.53
CA GLN A 19 0.09 -2.31 20.34
C GLN A 19 -1.04 -2.94 19.52
N LEU A 20 -1.26 -2.48 18.29
CA LEU A 20 -2.27 -3.04 17.39
C LEU A 20 -1.91 -4.46 16.93
N LEU A 21 -0.64 -4.72 16.63
CA LEU A 21 -0.13 -6.05 16.27
C LEU A 21 -0.31 -7.06 17.42
N LEU A 22 0.03 -6.67 18.66
CA LEU A 22 -0.21 -7.50 19.85
C LEU A 22 -1.70 -7.75 20.11
N ALA A 23 -2.56 -6.77 19.85
CA ALA A 23 -4.01 -6.96 19.95
C ALA A 23 -4.53 -7.96 18.88
N LEU A 24 -3.98 -7.91 17.66
CA LEU A 24 -4.30 -8.81 16.55
C LEU A 24 -3.88 -10.27 16.80
N GLU A 25 -2.89 -10.55 17.67
CA GLU A 25 -2.58 -11.94 18.07
C GLU A 25 -3.79 -12.64 18.71
N THR A 26 -4.62 -11.89 19.43
CA THR A 26 -5.83 -12.41 20.11
C THR A 26 -7.10 -12.27 19.27
N ARG A 27 -7.10 -11.37 18.28
CA ARG A 27 -8.25 -10.98 17.47
C ARG A 27 -7.86 -10.76 15.99
N PRO A 28 -7.36 -11.80 15.29
CA PRO A 28 -6.80 -11.63 13.94
C PRO A 28 -7.82 -11.23 12.87
N GLU A 29 -9.11 -11.43 13.13
CA GLU A 29 -10.23 -11.07 12.22
C GLU A 29 -10.79 -9.66 12.47
N ASP A 30 -10.25 -8.90 13.43
CA ASP A 30 -10.73 -7.57 13.80
C ASP A 30 -10.27 -6.50 12.78
N GLY A 31 -11.07 -6.34 11.72
CA GLY A 31 -10.77 -5.45 10.60
C GLY A 31 -10.61 -3.97 10.96
N GLU A 32 -11.10 -3.51 12.12
CA GLU A 32 -10.84 -2.15 12.61
C GLU A 32 -9.42 -2.02 13.17
N LEU A 33 -8.88 -3.04 13.83
CA LEU A 33 -7.47 -3.08 14.22
C LEU A 33 -6.56 -3.09 13.00
N VAL A 34 -6.87 -3.90 11.97
CA VAL A 34 -6.10 -3.95 10.71
C VAL A 34 -6.15 -2.61 9.98
N SER A 35 -7.32 -1.97 9.92
CA SER A 35 -7.50 -0.66 9.29
C SER A 35 -6.77 0.45 10.04
N SER A 36 -6.74 0.39 11.37
CA SER A 36 -5.98 1.31 12.22
C SER A 36 -4.47 1.14 12.03
N LEU A 37 -3.99 -0.10 11.96
CA LEU A 37 -2.58 -0.43 11.72
C LEU A 37 -2.11 0.11 10.36
N PHE A 38 -2.92 -0.05 9.32
CA PHE A 38 -2.64 0.50 7.98
C PHE A 38 -2.52 2.02 7.97
N ARG A 39 -3.40 2.72 8.69
CA ARG A 39 -3.34 4.19 8.80
C ARG A 39 -2.08 4.68 9.51
N ALA A 40 -1.62 3.97 10.55
CA ALA A 40 -0.37 4.30 11.24
C ALA A 40 0.84 4.17 10.28
N ALA A 41 0.98 3.02 9.60
CA ALA A 41 2.04 2.80 8.61
C ALA A 41 2.01 3.84 7.46
N HIS A 42 0.81 4.12 6.93
CA HIS A 42 0.62 5.09 5.85
C HIS A 42 1.01 6.52 6.25
N THR A 43 0.73 6.90 7.50
CA THR A 43 1.12 8.21 8.07
C THR A 43 2.64 8.35 8.11
N ILE A 44 3.36 7.35 8.62
CA ILE A 44 4.83 7.35 8.62
C ILE A 44 5.36 7.45 7.18
N LYS A 45 4.75 6.74 6.22
CA LYS A 45 5.20 6.76 4.82
C LYS A 45 5.01 8.14 4.17
N GLY A 46 3.89 8.80 4.43
CA GLY A 46 3.62 10.17 3.98
C GLY A 46 4.65 11.15 4.55
N ASN A 47 4.88 11.08 5.86
CA ASN A 47 5.87 11.89 6.56
C ASN A 47 7.31 11.65 6.04
N ALA A 48 7.70 10.39 5.83
CA ALA A 48 9.01 10.02 5.28
C ALA A 48 9.19 10.52 3.84
N SER A 49 8.15 10.44 3.01
CA SER A 49 8.17 10.93 1.63
C SER A 49 8.29 12.45 1.55
N LEU A 50 7.64 13.18 2.46
CA LEU A 50 7.73 14.65 2.55
C LEU A 50 9.14 15.14 2.92
N LEU A 51 9.92 14.32 3.64
CA LEU A 51 11.31 14.59 4.02
C LEU A 51 12.34 13.97 3.08
N GLU A 52 11.90 13.41 1.95
CA GLU A 52 12.73 12.71 0.97
C GLU A 52 13.54 11.52 1.55
N PHE A 53 13.05 10.91 2.64
CA PHE A 53 13.60 9.66 3.21
C PHE A 53 13.17 8.45 2.37
N ASN A 54 13.68 8.40 1.14
CA ASN A 54 13.41 7.41 0.10
C ASN A 54 13.60 5.97 0.58
N ALA A 55 14.66 5.66 1.34
CA ALA A 55 14.93 4.32 1.86
C ALA A 55 13.83 3.86 2.83
N LEU A 56 13.42 4.74 3.75
CA LEU A 56 12.35 4.50 4.71
C LEU A 56 10.98 4.38 4.03
N ALA A 57 10.68 5.27 3.09
CA ALA A 57 9.44 5.25 2.31
C ALA A 57 9.30 3.95 1.47
N ARG A 58 10.39 3.45 0.88
CA ARG A 58 10.43 2.16 0.17
C ARG A 58 10.21 0.96 1.10
N PHE A 59 10.82 0.97 2.29
CA PHE A 59 10.59 -0.10 3.26
C PHE A 59 9.13 -0.12 3.74
N LEU A 60 8.55 1.06 4.03
CA LEU A 60 7.14 1.20 4.38
C LEU A 60 6.19 0.74 3.28
N HIS A 61 6.53 0.95 2.01
CA HIS A 61 5.76 0.42 0.89
C HIS A 61 5.67 -1.12 0.95
N ASN A 62 6.76 -1.82 1.26
CA ASN A 62 6.75 -3.29 1.37
C ASN A 62 5.94 -3.78 2.58
N VAL A 63 5.90 -3.01 3.66
CA VAL A 63 5.03 -3.26 4.82
C VAL A 63 3.55 -3.06 4.45
N GLU A 64 3.20 -1.96 3.76
CA GLU A 64 1.85 -1.75 3.23
C GLU A 64 1.42 -2.85 2.25
N ASP A 65 2.31 -3.29 1.36
CA ASP A 65 2.06 -4.34 0.35
C ASP A 65 1.65 -5.69 0.98
N LEU A 66 2.23 -6.02 2.14
CA LEU A 66 1.83 -7.18 2.94
C LEU A 66 0.51 -6.92 3.68
N MET A 67 0.37 -5.75 4.30
CA MET A 67 -0.82 -5.40 5.06
C MET A 67 -2.08 -5.25 4.20
N ASP A 68 -1.96 -4.86 2.93
CA ASP A 68 -3.07 -4.81 1.98
C ASP A 68 -3.57 -6.21 1.59
N LEU A 69 -2.71 -7.22 1.60
CA LEU A 69 -3.13 -8.62 1.45
C LEU A 69 -3.91 -9.08 2.71
N CYS A 70 -3.45 -8.71 3.90
CA CYS A 70 -4.17 -8.99 5.15
C CYS A 70 -5.55 -8.28 5.18
N ARG A 71 -5.58 -6.99 4.84
CA ARG A 71 -6.79 -6.16 4.76
C ARG A 71 -7.81 -6.67 3.73
N SER A 72 -7.33 -7.34 2.68
CA SER A 72 -8.17 -7.97 1.65
C SER A 72 -8.65 -9.39 2.02
N ASN A 73 -8.32 -9.90 3.21
CA ASN A 73 -8.53 -11.30 3.63
C ASN A 73 -7.88 -12.34 2.69
N ILE A 74 -6.84 -11.94 1.96
CA ILE A 74 -6.02 -12.83 1.13
C ILE A 74 -5.04 -13.60 2.02
N VAL A 75 -4.49 -12.91 3.02
CA VAL A 75 -3.53 -13.44 3.99
C VAL A 75 -4.17 -13.40 5.36
N ALA A 76 -4.30 -14.54 6.02
CA ALA A 76 -4.67 -14.59 7.42
C ALA A 76 -3.56 -13.98 8.27
N LEU A 77 -3.92 -13.16 9.27
CA LEU A 77 -2.98 -12.67 10.28
C LEU A 77 -2.61 -13.80 11.25
N SER A 78 -1.77 -14.71 10.76
CA SER A 78 -1.16 -15.76 11.56
C SER A 78 -0.10 -15.19 12.51
N GLN A 79 0.26 -15.97 13.52
CA GLN A 79 1.36 -15.61 14.44
C GLN A 79 2.69 -15.35 13.71
N GLU A 80 2.93 -16.03 12.58
CA GLU A 80 4.11 -15.81 11.74
C GLU A 80 4.07 -14.43 11.05
N VAL A 81 2.94 -14.05 10.45
CA VAL A 81 2.76 -12.74 9.80
C VAL A 81 2.87 -11.62 10.83
N ILE A 82 2.25 -11.78 12.00
CA ILE A 82 2.34 -10.79 13.09
C ILE A 82 3.78 -10.66 13.60
N SER A 83 4.51 -11.78 13.79
CA SER A 83 5.91 -11.76 14.21
C SER A 83 6.82 -11.06 13.20
N ILE A 84 6.57 -11.24 11.89
CA ILE A 84 7.30 -10.54 10.82
C ILE A 84 6.96 -9.04 10.81
N LEU A 85 5.70 -8.66 11.02
CA LEU A 85 5.30 -7.26 11.11
C LEU A 85 5.89 -6.56 12.36
N LEU A 86 6.01 -7.25 13.50
CA LEU A 86 6.70 -6.74 14.69
C LEU A 86 8.20 -6.53 14.41
N GLN A 87 8.88 -7.50 13.78
CA GLN A 87 10.27 -7.34 13.32
C GLN A 87 10.42 -6.16 12.33
N ALA A 88 9.43 -5.92 11.48
CA ALA A 88 9.40 -4.77 10.58
C ALA A 88 9.25 -3.43 11.34
N VAL A 89 8.47 -3.38 12.43
CA VAL A 89 8.38 -2.20 13.32
C VAL A 89 9.74 -1.87 13.94
N ASP A 90 10.50 -2.87 14.39
CA ASP A 90 11.85 -2.65 14.93
C ASP A 90 12.86 -2.17 13.88
N VAL A 91 12.77 -2.68 12.64
CA VAL A 91 13.58 -2.17 11.52
C VAL A 91 13.17 -0.74 11.14
N LEU A 92 11.86 -0.42 11.11
CA LEU A 92 11.36 0.93 10.89
C LEU A 92 11.89 1.92 11.94
N ARG A 93 11.86 1.54 13.22
CA ARG A 93 12.38 2.36 14.34
C ARG A 93 13.86 2.68 14.17
N GLN A 94 14.66 1.70 13.74
CA GLN A 94 16.08 1.87 13.45
C GLN A 94 16.33 2.74 12.20
N MET A 95 15.61 2.48 11.10
CA MET A 95 15.70 3.25 9.87
C MET A 95 15.27 4.71 10.05
N ALA A 96 14.18 4.97 10.77
CA ALA A 96 13.71 6.32 11.08
C ALA A 96 14.73 7.10 11.93
N LYS A 97 15.33 6.45 12.94
CA LYS A 97 16.42 7.06 13.72
C LYS A 97 17.60 7.43 12.82
N ARG A 98 18.10 6.48 12.01
CA ARG A 98 19.24 6.70 11.10
C ARG A 98 18.96 7.80 10.07
N ALA A 99 17.77 7.85 9.48
CA ALA A 99 17.37 8.89 8.54
C ALA A 99 17.41 10.29 9.15
N VAL A 100 16.90 10.46 10.38
CA VAL A 100 16.97 11.75 11.09
C VAL A 100 18.41 12.12 11.47
N ASP A 101 19.24 11.13 11.76
CA ASP A 101 20.66 11.31 12.08
C ASP A 101 21.54 11.52 10.82
N GLY A 102 20.95 11.46 9.61
CA GLY A 102 21.59 11.73 8.30
C GLY A 102 22.17 10.50 7.59
N GLU A 103 21.94 9.29 8.11
CA GLU A 103 22.47 8.03 7.58
C GLU A 103 21.41 7.23 6.80
N GLU A 104 21.05 7.66 5.59
CA GLU A 104 20.01 6.99 4.78
C GLU A 104 20.46 5.64 4.16
N SER A 105 21.75 5.31 4.21
CA SER A 105 22.26 4.02 3.70
C SER A 105 21.62 2.84 4.44
N LEU A 106 21.11 1.88 3.67
CA LEU A 106 20.59 0.63 4.20
C LEU A 106 21.72 -0.21 4.79
N LEU A 107 21.42 -0.86 5.92
CA LEU A 107 22.24 -1.94 6.47
C LEU A 107 21.81 -3.26 5.81
N PRO A 108 22.69 -4.28 5.73
CA PRO A 108 22.36 -5.59 5.16
C PRO A 108 21.12 -6.24 5.79
N GLU A 109 20.87 -5.98 7.08
CA GLU A 109 19.68 -6.44 7.80
C GLU A 109 18.38 -5.75 7.36
N HIS A 110 18.43 -4.46 6.97
CA HIS A 110 17.27 -3.77 6.39
C HIS A 110 16.94 -4.35 5.01
N GLU A 111 17.96 -4.61 4.18
CA GLU A 111 17.79 -5.22 2.86
C GLU A 111 17.24 -6.65 2.97
N ALA A 112 17.76 -7.46 3.91
CA ALA A 112 17.27 -8.80 4.17
C ALA A 112 15.80 -8.82 4.64
N MET A 113 15.42 -7.91 5.55
CA MET A 113 14.02 -7.79 5.98
C MET A 113 13.11 -7.30 4.85
N SER A 114 13.57 -6.32 4.06
CA SER A 114 12.84 -5.83 2.89
C SER A 114 12.62 -6.92 1.84
N ALA A 115 13.61 -7.78 1.61
CA ALA A 115 13.51 -8.93 0.71
C ALA A 115 12.50 -9.96 1.25
N ARG A 116 12.56 -10.29 2.55
CA ARG A 116 11.64 -11.24 3.19
C ARG A 116 10.18 -10.79 3.14
N LEU A 117 9.91 -9.50 3.35
CA LEU A 117 8.57 -8.91 3.21
C LEU A 117 8.04 -9.02 1.76
N ALA A 118 8.90 -8.74 0.78
CA ALA A 118 8.55 -8.82 -0.64
C ALA A 118 8.35 -10.26 -1.13
N GLU A 119 9.20 -11.20 -0.68
CA GLU A 119 9.08 -12.64 -0.96
C GLU A 119 7.75 -13.18 -0.43
N MET A 120 7.45 -12.95 0.86
CA MET A 120 6.21 -13.40 1.48
C MET A 120 4.95 -12.79 0.81
N SER A 121 4.97 -11.49 0.48
CA SER A 121 3.89 -10.86 -0.30
C SER A 121 3.75 -11.50 -1.70
N GLY A 122 4.87 -11.85 -2.33
CA GLY A 122 4.92 -12.52 -3.64
C GLY A 122 4.36 -13.94 -3.61
N GLU A 123 4.71 -14.76 -2.61
CA GLU A 123 4.21 -16.13 -2.44
C GLU A 123 2.69 -16.16 -2.26
N PHE A 124 2.14 -15.24 -1.46
CA PHE A 124 0.69 -15.10 -1.27
C PHE A 124 -0.03 -14.60 -2.54
N LYS A 125 0.57 -13.66 -3.28
CA LYS A 125 0.04 -13.20 -4.59
C LYS A 125 0.08 -14.33 -5.64
N ALA A 126 1.15 -15.14 -5.66
CA ALA A 126 1.29 -16.27 -6.58
C ALA A 126 0.29 -17.40 -6.29
N SER A 127 0.11 -17.74 -5.01
CA SER A 127 -0.80 -18.82 -4.58
C SER A 127 -2.26 -18.58 -4.98
N GLN A 128 -2.73 -17.33 -5.00
CA GLN A 128 -4.05 -16.99 -5.52
C GLN A 128 -4.22 -17.25 -7.02
N THR A 129 -3.14 -17.14 -7.81
CA THR A 129 -3.23 -17.21 -9.28
C THR A 129 -3.47 -18.64 -9.78
N ILE A 130 -3.19 -19.65 -8.96
CA ILE A 130 -3.31 -21.08 -9.30
C ILE A 130 -4.68 -21.67 -8.88
N GLY A 131 -5.47 -20.94 -8.08
CA GLY A 131 -6.68 -21.44 -7.41
C GLY A 131 -8.01 -21.42 -8.19
N THR A 132 -8.05 -21.05 -9.48
CA THR A 132 -9.31 -20.85 -10.22
C THR A 132 -9.48 -21.79 -11.43
N GLN A 133 -9.48 -23.10 -11.18
CA GLN A 133 -9.94 -24.19 -12.07
C GLN A 133 -10.36 -25.40 -11.18
N GLU A 134 -11.44 -26.16 -11.37
CA GLU A 134 -12.76 -25.94 -12.00
C GLU A 134 -13.74 -26.97 -11.36
N SER A 135 -15.04 -26.66 -11.20
CA SER A 135 -16.06 -27.71 -11.07
C SER A 135 -17.47 -27.24 -11.52
N PRO A 136 -18.26 -28.09 -12.21
CA PRO A 136 -19.33 -27.62 -13.10
C PRO A 136 -20.73 -27.56 -12.47
N ALA A 137 -21.65 -26.98 -13.24
CA ALA A 137 -23.03 -26.67 -12.84
C ALA A 137 -23.98 -27.88 -12.70
N SER A 138 -24.95 -27.75 -11.80
CA SER A 138 -26.32 -28.30 -11.94
C SER A 138 -27.26 -27.44 -11.08
N SER A 139 -28.01 -26.53 -11.69
CA SER A 139 -29.42 -26.73 -12.08
C SER A 139 -30.42 -26.61 -10.91
N PHE A 140 -31.18 -25.51 -10.89
CA PHE A 140 -32.64 -25.55 -10.77
C PHE A 140 -33.27 -24.34 -11.49
N ALA A 141 -34.24 -24.61 -12.36
CA ALA A 141 -35.24 -23.63 -12.82
C ALA A 141 -36.26 -23.41 -11.66
N ASP A 142 -37.09 -22.37 -11.59
CA ASP A 142 -37.99 -21.89 -12.65
C ASP A 142 -38.65 -20.53 -12.31
N THR A 143 -39.11 -19.84 -13.37
CA THR A 143 -40.12 -18.79 -13.51
C THR A 143 -40.85 -18.21 -12.28
N SER A 144 -40.89 -16.87 -12.17
CA SER A 144 -42.16 -16.11 -12.06
C SER A 144 -42.04 -14.59 -12.32
N THR A 145 -43.09 -14.05 -12.95
CA THR A 145 -43.28 -12.69 -13.48
C THR A 145 -43.89 -11.73 -12.45
N SER A 146 -43.53 -10.42 -12.42
CA SER A 146 -44.45 -9.29 -12.75
C SER A 146 -44.01 -7.86 -12.37
N THR A 147 -44.37 -6.94 -13.29
CA THR A 147 -44.75 -5.51 -13.13
C THR A 147 -43.78 -4.43 -12.60
N ALA A 148 -43.59 -3.43 -13.46
CA ALA A 148 -42.89 -2.15 -13.33
C ALA A 148 -43.36 -1.18 -12.21
N VAL A 149 -42.53 -0.16 -11.87
CA VAL A 149 -42.82 1.29 -12.09
C VAL A 149 -41.67 2.26 -11.65
N THR A 150 -41.31 3.16 -12.58
CA THR A 150 -40.65 4.50 -12.48
C THR A 150 -39.33 4.83 -11.73
N LYS A 151 -38.38 5.37 -12.53
CA LYS A 151 -37.52 6.58 -12.35
C LYS A 151 -36.80 6.85 -11.01
N GLY A 152 -35.46 6.83 -11.09
CA GLY A 152 -34.56 7.45 -10.11
C GLY A 152 -33.08 7.42 -10.53
N GLY A 153 -32.78 7.62 -11.82
CA GLY A 153 -31.46 7.31 -12.38
C GLY A 153 -30.40 8.39 -12.17
N VAL A 154 -29.55 8.23 -11.14
CA VAL A 154 -28.19 8.80 -11.14
C VAL A 154 -27.27 7.80 -11.84
N GLN A 155 -26.85 8.12 -13.06
CA GLN A 155 -25.98 7.24 -13.84
C GLN A 155 -24.52 7.39 -13.37
N ASN A 156 -24.12 6.59 -12.37
CA ASN A 156 -22.70 6.40 -12.08
C ASN A 156 -22.07 5.55 -13.19
N LEU A 157 -21.61 6.23 -14.24
CA LEU A 157 -20.87 5.64 -15.35
C LEU A 157 -19.57 5.01 -14.82
N ARG A 158 -19.52 3.68 -14.72
CA ARG A 158 -18.26 2.95 -14.48
C ARG A 158 -17.32 3.21 -15.67
N VAL A 159 -16.39 4.14 -15.49
CA VAL A 159 -15.27 4.32 -16.42
C VAL A 159 -14.24 3.25 -16.11
N ASP A 160 -13.94 2.42 -17.10
CA ASP A 160 -12.91 1.39 -17.02
C ASP A 160 -11.54 2.04 -16.75
N VAL A 161 -10.81 1.55 -15.75
CA VAL A 161 -9.54 2.15 -15.29
C VAL A 161 -8.50 2.19 -16.42
N GLY A 162 -8.53 1.22 -17.35
CA GLY A 162 -7.66 1.19 -18.54
C GLY A 162 -7.96 2.27 -19.60
N LYS A 163 -8.94 3.16 -19.37
CA LYS A 163 -9.18 4.36 -20.19
C LYS A 163 -8.66 5.65 -19.55
N LEU A 164 -8.54 5.73 -18.22
CA LEU A 164 -7.95 6.89 -17.55
C LEU A 164 -6.46 7.05 -17.90
N ASP A 165 -5.75 5.92 -17.96
CA ASP A 165 -4.30 5.87 -18.18
C ASP A 165 -3.88 6.45 -19.55
N ARG A 166 -4.75 6.35 -20.55
CA ARG A 166 -4.54 6.98 -21.88
C ARG A 166 -4.73 8.50 -21.90
N MET A 167 -5.43 9.10 -20.94
CA MET A 167 -5.46 10.56 -20.79
C MET A 167 -4.25 11.12 -20.02
N LEU A 168 -3.71 10.34 -19.09
CA LEU A 168 -2.50 10.71 -18.36
C LEU A 168 -1.28 10.75 -19.30
N ASN A 169 -1.10 9.73 -20.15
CA ASN A 169 -0.01 9.70 -21.12
C ASN A 169 -0.03 10.87 -22.12
N LEU A 170 -1.19 11.29 -22.63
CA LEU A 170 -1.28 12.45 -23.54
C LEU A 170 -0.86 13.77 -22.86
N THR A 171 -1.10 13.90 -21.55
CA THR A 171 -0.76 15.10 -20.79
C THR A 171 0.75 15.20 -20.54
N VAL A 172 1.40 14.06 -20.30
CA VAL A 172 2.86 13.97 -20.16
C VAL A 172 3.56 14.30 -21.48
N GLU A 173 3.08 13.78 -22.62
CA GLU A 173 3.67 14.11 -23.92
C GLU A 173 3.51 15.60 -24.29
N PHE A 174 2.37 16.24 -23.97
CA PHE A 174 2.18 17.66 -24.25
C PHE A 174 3.13 18.56 -23.43
N ALA A 175 3.36 18.23 -22.15
CA ALA A 175 4.31 18.96 -21.31
C ALA A 175 5.76 18.86 -21.84
N ILE A 176 6.17 17.67 -22.29
CA ILE A 176 7.49 17.44 -22.90
C ILE A 176 7.63 18.19 -24.23
N ALA A 177 6.58 18.23 -25.06
CA ALA A 177 6.56 18.99 -26.31
C ALA A 177 6.77 20.50 -26.10
N GLN A 178 6.07 21.11 -25.13
CA GLN A 178 6.25 22.54 -24.82
C GLN A 178 7.64 22.86 -24.26
N GLY A 179 8.20 22.01 -23.40
CA GLY A 179 9.56 22.19 -22.87
C GLY A 179 10.64 22.23 -23.98
N ARG A 180 10.48 21.40 -25.01
CA ARG A 180 11.38 21.37 -26.17
C ARG A 180 11.25 22.61 -27.07
N GLN A 181 10.05 23.16 -27.21
CA GLN A 181 9.81 24.36 -28.01
C GLN A 181 10.42 25.62 -27.37
N ARG A 182 10.51 25.68 -26.03
CA ARG A 182 11.14 26.79 -25.29
C ARG A 182 12.66 26.85 -25.50
N ARG A 183 13.36 25.70 -25.48
CA ARG A 183 14.82 25.65 -25.71
C ARG A 183 15.22 26.15 -27.10
N ILE A 184 14.44 25.84 -28.14
CA ILE A 184 14.72 26.27 -29.52
C ILE A 184 14.57 27.79 -29.72
N LEU A 185 13.85 28.48 -28.83
CA LEU A 185 13.76 29.95 -28.81
C LEU A 185 14.94 30.61 -28.07
N GLU A 186 15.51 29.93 -27.07
CA GLU A 186 16.67 30.41 -26.31
C GLU A 186 18.01 30.20 -27.07
N GLU A 187 18.04 29.29 -28.04
CA GLU A 187 19.22 28.98 -28.88
C GLU A 187 19.34 29.86 -30.15
N LYS A 188 18.50 30.89 -30.29
CA LYS A 188 18.44 31.80 -31.46
C LYS A 188 18.54 33.30 -31.13
N LEU A 189 19.09 33.62 -29.96
CA LEU A 189 19.45 34.97 -29.49
C LEU A 189 20.96 35.04 -29.21
#